data_AF-A0A9D6F929-F1
#
_entry.id   AF-A0A9D6F929-F1
#
_cell.length_a   1.000
_cell.length_b   1.000
_cell.length_c   1.000
_cell.angle_alpha   90.00
_cell.angle_beta   90.00
_cell.angle_gamma   90.00
#
_symmetry.space_group_name_H-M   'P 1'
#
loop_
_entity.id
_entity.type
_entity.pdbx_description
1 polymer ?
#
loop_
_entity_poly.entity_id
_entity_poly.type
_entity_poly.pdbx_seq_one_letter_code
_entity_poly.pdbx_strand_id
1 'polypeptide(L)' 'MKNETSARSGPGDDAELERLHWLALRFVPGLGNRVALRLVDAMGSAAGVFHASPTELEALGVASHVVRNLATGTVFE' A
#
# COMPACT_ATOMS: atom_id res chain seq x y z
N MET A 1 35.30 10.04 3.67
CA MET A 1 34.68 9.69 4.96
C MET A 1 33.47 10.58 5.17
N LYS A 2 32.31 9.93 5.38
CA LYS A 2 30.96 10.46 5.63
C LYS A 2 30.17 10.89 4.39
N ASN A 3 29.43 9.90 3.92
CA ASN A 3 28.58 9.86 2.74
C ASN A 3 27.46 10.91 2.80
N GLU A 4 27.31 11.60 1.69
CA GLU A 4 26.11 12.34 1.30
C GLU A 4 24.99 11.33 1.00
N THR A 5 24.20 10.93 1.99
CA THR A 5 22.93 10.22 1.75
C THR A 5 21.95 10.53 2.88
N SER A 6 21.75 11.82 3.14
CA SER A 6 20.56 12.30 3.81
C SER A 6 19.79 13.11 2.77
N ALA A 7 19.34 12.40 1.73
CA ALA A 7 18.48 12.98 0.71
C ALA A 7 17.15 13.27 1.40
N ARG A 8 16.85 14.56 1.60
CA ARG A 8 15.49 14.98 1.92
C ARG A 8 14.63 14.53 0.76
N SER A 9 13.80 13.51 0.94
CA SER A 9 12.74 13.19 -0.02
C SER A 9 11.98 14.49 -0.30
N GLY A 10 12.02 14.92 -1.56
CA GLY A 10 11.27 16.09 -1.96
C GLY A 10 9.77 15.74 -1.98
N PRO A 11 8.86 16.72 -1.92
CA PRO A 11 7.43 16.46 -2.06
C PRO A 11 7.05 15.74 -3.38
N GLY A 12 7.95 15.73 -4.37
CA GLY A 12 7.78 14.96 -5.61
C GLY A 12 8.04 13.45 -5.45
N ASP A 13 8.90 13.05 -4.52
CA ASP A 13 9.24 11.65 -4.29
C ASP A 13 8.09 10.93 -3.56
N ASP A 14 7.48 11.60 -2.58
CA ASP A 14 6.30 11.10 -1.86
C ASP A 14 5.11 10.89 -2.81
N ALA A 15 4.91 11.80 -3.76
CA ALA A 15 3.86 11.68 -4.77
C ALA A 15 4.11 10.51 -5.75
N GLU A 16 5.37 10.23 -6.07
CA GLU A 16 5.72 9.06 -6.90
C GLU A 16 5.52 7.76 -6.13
N LEU A 17 5.96 7.70 -4.87
CA LEU A 17 5.72 6.55 -4.01
C LEU A 17 4.23 6.26 -3.87
N GLU A 18 3.40 7.27 -3.62
CA GLU A 18 1.95 7.09 -3.54
C GLU A 18 1.38 6.56 -4.88
N ARG A 19 1.88 7.04 -6.03
CA ARG A 19 1.48 6.49 -7.34
C ARG A 19 1.87 5.03 -7.51
N LEU A 20 3.04 4.62 -7.04
CA LEU A 20 3.47 3.21 -7.06
C LEU A 20 2.59 2.34 -6.16
N HIS A 21 2.17 2.83 -4.98
CA HIS A 21 1.21 2.12 -4.13
C HIS A 21 -0.14 1.94 -4.82
N TRP A 22 -0.66 2.96 -5.51
CA TRP A 22 -1.89 2.83 -6.30
C TRP A 22 -1.75 1.78 -7.41
N LEU A 23 -0.61 1.76 -8.09
CA LEU A 23 -0.32 0.77 -9.12
C LEU A 23 -0.25 -0.64 -8.53
N ALA A 24 0.44 -0.80 -7.40
CA ALA A 24 0.57 -2.08 -6.71
C ALA A 24 -0.79 -2.63 -6.26
N LEU A 25 -1.67 -1.78 -5.69
CA LEU A 25 -3.04 -2.18 -5.33
C LEU A 25 -3.81 -2.77 -6.52
N ARG A 26 -3.63 -2.22 -7.72
CA ARG A 26 -4.29 -2.69 -8.94
C ARG A 26 -3.87 -4.12 -9.32
N PHE A 27 -2.69 -4.55 -8.88
CA PHE A 27 -2.10 -5.85 -9.17
C PHE A 27 -2.29 -6.90 -8.07
N VAL A 28 -2.91 -6.56 -6.94
CA VAL A 28 -3.20 -7.52 -5.88
C VAL A 28 -4.25 -8.54 -6.38
N PRO A 29 -3.90 -9.83 -6.50
CA PRO A 29 -4.85 -10.83 -6.98
C PRO A 29 -6.03 -10.98 -6.02
N GLY A 30 -7.25 -10.99 -6.57
CA GLY A 30 -8.49 -11.08 -5.79
C GLY A 30 -8.96 -9.74 -5.18
N LEU A 31 -8.18 -8.67 -5.30
CA LEU A 31 -8.59 -7.34 -4.84
C LEU A 31 -9.35 -6.61 -5.96
N GLY A 32 -10.67 -6.58 -5.85
CA GLY A 32 -11.51 -5.82 -6.76
C GLY A 32 -11.39 -4.30 -6.55
N ASN A 33 -11.60 -3.52 -7.60
CA ASN A 33 -11.48 -2.04 -7.57
C ASN A 33 -12.34 -1.39 -6.47
N ARG A 34 -13.57 -1.90 -6.23
CA ARG A 34 -14.45 -1.38 -5.18
C ARG A 34 -13.90 -1.60 -3.78
N VAL A 35 -13.28 -2.76 -3.54
CA VAL A 35 -12.68 -3.08 -2.24
C VAL A 35 -11.41 -2.26 -2.05
N ALA A 36 -10.57 -2.12 -3.08
CA ALA A 36 -9.39 -1.26 -3.04
C ALA A 36 -9.75 0.18 -2.67
N LEU A 37 -10.73 0.79 -3.35
CA LEU A 37 -11.17 2.16 -3.04
C LEU A 37 -11.74 2.29 -1.63
N ARG A 38 -12.52 1.31 -1.16
CA ARG A 38 -13.05 1.31 0.22
C ARG A 38 -11.94 1.20 1.27
N LEU A 39 -10.90 0.41 1.00
CA LEU A 39 -9.75 0.29 1.89
C LEU A 39 -8.95 1.58 1.93
N VAL A 40 -8.73 2.22 0.78
CA VAL A 40 -8.05 3.51 0.73
C VAL A 40 -8.86 4.60 1.46
N ASP A 41 -10.18 4.61 1.32
CA ASP A 41 -11.04 5.53 2.07
C ASP A 41 -10.94 5.29 3.59
N ALA A 42 -10.91 4.03 4.04
CA ALA A 42 -10.76 3.68 5.45
C ALA A 42 -9.36 3.97 6.01
N MET A 43 -8.30 3.81 5.20
CA MET A 43 -6.90 3.94 5.61
C MET A 43 -6.29 5.31 5.26
N GLY A 44 -7.01 6.14 4.51
CA GLY A 44 -6.60 7.47 4.07
C GLY A 44 -5.61 7.54 2.90
N SER A 45 -5.01 6.42 2.47
CA SER A 45 -4.02 6.38 1.37
C SER A 45 -3.83 4.97 0.81
N ALA A 46 -3.23 4.85 -0.38
CA ALA A 46 -2.84 3.55 -0.92
C ALA A 46 -1.71 2.92 -0.10
N ALA A 47 -0.72 3.71 0.33
CA ALA A 47 0.33 3.26 1.23
C ALA A 47 -0.24 2.72 2.56
N GLY A 48 -1.26 3.39 3.12
CA GLY A 48 -1.94 2.96 4.34
C GLY A 48 -2.53 1.55 4.24
N VAL A 49 -2.98 1.12 3.06
CA VAL A 49 -3.50 -0.24 2.86
C VAL A 49 -2.39 -1.29 2.96
N PHE A 50 -1.17 -0.99 2.48
CA PHE A 50 -0.03 -1.91 2.57
C PHE A 50 0.60 -1.93 3.97
N HIS A 51 0.45 -0.85 4.74
CA HIS A 51 0.90 -0.79 6.13
C HIS A 51 -0.13 -1.30 7.14
N ALA A 52 -1.38 -1.51 6.73
CA ALA A 52 -2.42 -2.07 7.58
C ALA A 52 -2.06 -3.50 8.02
N SER A 53 -2.34 -3.81 9.27
CA SER A 53 -2.17 -5.16 9.78
C SER A 53 -3.20 -6.12 9.17
N PRO A 54 -2.89 -7.44 9.09
CA PRO A 54 -3.85 -8.44 8.64
C PRO A 54 -5.20 -8.37 9.38
N THR A 55 -5.16 -8.16 10.70
CA THR A 55 -6.37 -8.06 11.54
C THR A 55 -7.24 -6.86 11.16
N GLU A 56 -6.65 -5.70 10.84
CA GLU A 56 -7.40 -4.53 10.40
C GLU A 56 -8.06 -4.77 9.05
N LEU A 57 -7.35 -5.41 8.12
CA LEU A 57 -7.89 -5.77 6.80
C LEU A 57 -9.05 -6.77 6.92
N GLU A 58 -8.91 -7.79 7.76
CA GLU A 58 -9.98 -8.76 8.02
C GLU A 58 -11.20 -8.11 8.70
N ALA A 59 -10.97 -7.18 9.64
CA ALA A 59 -12.05 -6.40 10.27
C ALA A 59 -12.82 -5.53 9.26
N LEU A 60 -12.17 -5.10 8.17
CA LEU A 60 -12.80 -4.40 7.04
C LEU A 60 -13.45 -5.34 6.00
N GLY A 61 -13.54 -6.63 6.33
CA GLY A 61 -14.20 -7.66 5.53
C GLY A 61 -13.41 -8.09 4.30
N VAL A 62 -12.08 -7.93 4.32
CA VAL A 62 -11.20 -8.45 3.26
C VAL A 62 -11.05 -9.96 3.44
N ALA A 63 -11.19 -10.72 2.36
CA ALA A 63 -11.02 -12.17 2.41
C ALA A 63 -9.56 -12.54 2.72
N SER A 64 -9.33 -13.54 3.59
CA SER A 64 -7.98 -13.88 4.08
C SER A 64 -6.96 -14.21 2.98
N HIS A 65 -7.40 -14.75 1.82
CA HIS A 65 -6.49 -14.95 0.68
C HIS A 65 -5.99 -13.64 0.07
N VAL A 66 -6.82 -12.59 0.05
CA VAL A 66 -6.44 -11.24 -0.38
C VAL A 66 -5.54 -10.58 0.66
N VAL A 67 -5.84 -10.74 1.95
CA VAL A 67 -5.00 -10.26 3.06
C VAL A 67 -3.58 -10.86 2.95
N ARG A 68 -3.47 -12.16 2.68
CA ARG A 68 -2.18 -12.82 2.44
C ARG A 68 -1.45 -12.23 1.23
N ASN A 69 -2.16 -11.97 0.14
CA ASN A 69 -1.56 -11.38 -1.07
C ASN A 69 -1.04 -9.96 -0.82
N LEU A 70 -1.77 -9.15 -0.03
CA LEU A 70 -1.34 -7.80 0.38
C LEU A 70 -0.04 -7.87 1.21
N ALA A 71 0.01 -8.77 2.20
CA ALA A 71 1.18 -8.91 3.08
C ALA A 71 2.45 -9.40 2.36
N THR A 72 2.31 -10.09 1.22
CA THR A 72 3.45 -10.59 0.42
C THR A 72 3.82 -9.68 -0.76
N GLY A 73 3.03 -8.64 -1.03
CA GLY A 73 2.91 -8.03 -2.37
C GLY A 73 3.69 -6.75 -2.63
N THR A 74 4.36 -6.15 -1.63
CA THR A 74 5.12 -4.90 -1.83
C THR A 74 6.54 -5.21 -2.30
N VAL A 75 6.81 -4.96 -3.59
CA VAL A 75 8.08 -5.33 -4.27
C VAL A 75 9.01 -4.13 -4.52
N PHE A 76 8.69 -2.93 -4.01
CA PHE A 76 9.28 -1.66 -4.47
C PHE A 76 9.74 -0.70 -3.35
N GLU A 77 9.94 -1.19 -2.12
CA GLU A 77 10.49 -0.37 -1.01
C GLU A 77 12.04 -0.24 -1.05
#